data_AF-A0A223V3Q3-F1
#
_entry.id   AF-A0A223V3Q3-F1
#
_cell.length_a   1.000
_cell.length_b   1.000
_cell.length_c   1.000
_cell.angle_alpha   90.00
_cell.angle_beta   90.00
_cell.angle_gamma   90.00
#
_symmetry.space_group_name_H-M   'P 1'
#
loop_
_entity.id
_entity.type
_entity.pdbx_description
1 polymer ?
#
loop_
_entity_poly.entity_id
_entity_poly.type
_entity_poly.pdbx_seq_one_letter_code
_entity_poly.pdbx_strand_id
1 'polypeptide(L)'
;MYPAELVKPMRDDLASAGFEELYTAEAVENAIKQQGTTLVVVNSVCGCAAANARPAAKMSLQNDKTPDYTVTVFAGVDTEAVNAARNLMVPFPPSSPSMALFKDGELVHMIERHHIEGRPAEMIAENLVQAYNEFC
;
A
#
# COMPACT_ATOMS: atom_id res chain seq x y z
N MET A 1 10.32 -1.17 17.88
CA MET A 1 9.41 -0.20 17.23
C MET A 1 10.23 1.06 16.94
N TYR A 2 10.15 1.61 15.72
CA TYR A 2 10.93 2.81 15.37
C TYR A 2 10.39 4.06 16.10
N PRO A 3 11.25 5.04 16.43
CA PRO A 3 10.80 6.31 17.02
C PRO A 3 9.83 7.04 16.08
N ALA A 4 8.78 7.66 16.65
CA ALA A 4 7.75 8.36 15.88
C ALA A 4 8.34 9.45 14.97
N GLU A 5 9.32 10.21 15.47
CA GLU A 5 9.99 11.28 14.71
C GLU A 5 10.75 10.77 13.49
N LEU A 6 11.30 9.55 13.56
CA LEU A 6 12.05 8.95 12.46
C LEU A 6 11.12 8.52 11.32
N VAL A 7 9.92 8.04 11.66
CA VAL A 7 8.97 7.51 10.68
C VAL A 7 8.00 8.56 10.15
N LYS A 8 7.82 9.68 10.87
CA LYS A 8 6.99 10.81 10.44
C LYS A 8 7.24 11.24 8.99
N PRO A 9 8.47 11.54 8.53
CA PRO A 9 8.67 11.94 7.14
C PRO A 9 8.30 10.85 6.13
N MET A 10 8.38 9.57 6.51
CA MET A 10 8.03 8.43 5.65
C MET A 10 6.51 8.21 5.58
N ARG A 11 5.78 8.62 6.62
CA ARG A 11 4.32 8.69 6.66
C ARG A 11 3.80 9.85 5.83
N ASP A 12 4.34 11.05 6.10
CA ASP A 12 4.01 12.29 5.40
C ASP A 12 4.19 12.17 3.87
N ASP A 13 5.16 11.37 3.42
CA ASP A 13 5.42 11.11 1.99
C ASP A 13 4.23 10.46 1.26
N LEU A 14 3.49 9.55 1.91
CA LEU A 14 2.26 8.99 1.34
C LEU A 14 1.03 9.83 1.69
N ALA A 15 0.96 10.36 2.92
CA ALA A 15 -0.18 11.18 3.35
C ALA A 15 -0.34 12.44 2.47
N SER A 16 0.77 13.08 2.07
CA SER A 16 0.75 14.21 1.14
C SER A 16 0.25 13.87 -0.27
N ALA A 17 0.21 12.57 -0.62
CA ALA A 17 -0.35 12.07 -1.86
C ALA A 17 -1.79 11.55 -1.72
N GLY A 18 -2.43 11.74 -0.56
CA GLY A 18 -3.83 11.39 -0.32
C GLY A 18 -4.06 10.03 0.37
N PHE A 19 -3.00 9.33 0.78
CA PHE A 19 -3.15 8.07 1.50
C PHE A 19 -3.58 8.31 2.95
N GLU A 20 -4.68 7.68 3.35
CA GLU A 20 -5.10 7.64 4.75
C GLU A 20 -4.24 6.67 5.56
N GLU A 21 -3.73 7.11 6.71
CA GLU A 21 -2.93 6.27 7.60
C GLU A 21 -3.82 5.49 8.56
N LEU A 22 -3.67 4.16 8.55
CA LEU A 22 -4.46 3.27 9.40
C LEU A 22 -3.57 2.67 10.51
N TYR A 23 -4.02 2.87 11.75
CA TYR A 23 -3.26 2.51 12.94
C TYR A 23 -3.81 1.28 13.69
N THR A 24 -5.05 0.89 13.40
CA THR A 24 -5.72 -0.23 14.09
C THR A 24 -6.18 -1.30 13.10
N ALA A 25 -6.35 -2.53 13.59
CA ALA A 25 -6.89 -3.63 12.78
C ALA A 25 -8.30 -3.32 12.25
N GLU A 26 -9.16 -2.74 13.09
CA GLU A 26 -10.52 -2.37 12.72
C GLU A 26 -10.55 -1.34 11.58
N ALA A 27 -9.70 -0.32 11.64
CA ALA A 27 -9.61 0.68 10.57
C ALA A 27 -9.21 0.05 9.24
N VAL A 28 -8.27 -0.90 9.26
CA VAL A 28 -7.84 -1.67 8.07
C VAL A 28 -8.98 -2.51 7.51
N GLU A 29 -9.66 -3.27 8.36
CA GLU A 29 -10.77 -4.11 7.92
C GLU A 29 -11.91 -3.29 7.32
N ASN A 30 -12.27 -2.17 7.96
CA ASN A 30 -13.32 -1.29 7.47
C ASN A 30 -12.95 -0.64 6.14
N ALA A 31 -11.72 -0.16 6.01
CA ALA A 31 -11.22 0.44 4.77
C ALA A 31 -11.14 -0.58 3.62
N ILE A 32 -10.85 -1.85 3.88
CA ILE A 32 -10.79 -2.88 2.83
C ILE A 32 -12.20 -3.38 2.44
N LYS A 33 -13.11 -3.55 3.42
CA LYS A 33 -14.46 -4.10 3.21
C LYS A 33 -15.46 -3.09 2.65
N GLN A 34 -15.12 -1.80 2.60
CA GLN A 34 -15.99 -0.79 2.01
C GLN A 34 -16.20 -1.04 0.51
N GLN A 35 -17.34 -0.60 -0.01
CA GLN A 35 -17.69 -0.75 -1.42
C GLN A 35 -16.77 0.10 -2.30
N GLY A 36 -16.35 -0.45 -3.43
CA GLY A 36 -15.41 0.17 -4.36
C GLY A 36 -14.02 -0.45 -4.29
N THR A 37 -13.02 0.30 -4.70
CA THR A 37 -11.63 -0.17 -4.84
C THR A 37 -10.70 0.52 -3.85
N THR A 38 -9.90 -0.27 -3.14
CA THR A 38 -8.99 0.23 -2.10
C THR A 38 -7.57 -0.23 -2.40
N LEU A 39 -6.67 0.73 -2.61
CA LEU A 39 -5.23 0.47 -2.66
C LEU A 39 -4.65 0.54 -1.25
N VAL A 40 -4.05 -0.56 -0.80
CA VAL A 40 -3.35 -0.66 0.47
C VAL A 40 -1.85 -0.70 0.23
N VAL A 41 -1.12 0.26 0.80
CA VAL A 41 0.35 0.27 0.79
C VAL A 41 0.86 -0.14 2.17
N VAL A 42 1.52 -1.29 2.26
CA VAL A 42 2.29 -1.70 3.45
C VAL A 42 3.63 -0.99 3.39
N ASN A 43 3.70 0.20 4.00
CA ASN A 43 4.88 1.04 4.04
C ASN A 43 5.97 0.45 4.95
N SER A 44 7.20 0.92 4.79
CA SER A 44 8.37 0.44 5.55
C SER A 44 9.46 1.50 5.61
N VAL A 45 10.37 1.34 6.57
CA VAL A 45 11.61 2.14 6.64
C VAL A 45 12.69 1.72 5.63
N CYS A 46 12.52 0.60 4.90
CA CYS A 46 13.57 0.13 4.00
C CYS A 46 13.85 1.12 2.86
N GLY A 47 15.08 1.11 2.34
CA GLY A 47 15.46 1.91 1.17
C GLY A 47 14.59 1.61 -0.06
N CYS A 48 14.17 0.36 -0.25
CA CYS A 48 13.22 -0.05 -1.28
C CYS A 48 11.85 0.67 -1.19
N ALA A 49 11.39 1.01 0.01
CA ALA A 49 10.13 1.72 0.18
C ALA A 49 10.30 3.18 -0.24
N ALA A 50 11.43 3.79 0.11
CA ALA A 50 11.75 5.16 -0.25
C ALA A 50 12.03 5.36 -1.74
N ALA A 51 12.80 4.46 -2.35
CA ALA A 51 13.23 4.61 -3.74
C ALA A 51 12.22 4.06 -4.76
N ASN A 52 11.40 3.07 -4.37
CA ASN A 52 10.59 2.32 -5.33
C ASN A 52 9.11 2.34 -4.95
N ALA A 53 8.73 1.83 -3.77
CA ALA A 53 7.31 1.61 -3.44
C ALA A 53 6.50 2.91 -3.30
N ARG A 54 6.95 3.87 -2.49
CA ARG A 54 6.22 5.14 -2.29
C ARG A 54 6.18 5.98 -3.56
N PRO A 55 7.29 6.16 -4.32
CA PRO A 55 7.22 6.82 -5.62
C PRO A 55 6.26 6.12 -6.59
N ALA A 56 6.29 4.79 -6.69
CA ALA A 56 5.41 4.04 -7.58
C ALA A 56 3.93 4.20 -7.23
N ALA A 57 3.58 4.11 -5.94
CA ALA A 57 2.22 4.32 -5.47
C ALA A 57 1.71 5.73 -5.76
N LYS A 58 2.57 6.75 -5.68
CA LYS A 58 2.20 8.14 -6.03
C LYS A 58 2.04 8.33 -7.53
N MET A 59 2.94 7.76 -8.32
CA MET A 59 2.90 7.82 -9.78
C MET A 59 1.65 7.12 -10.34
N SER A 60 1.27 5.97 -9.76
CA SER A 60 0.11 5.20 -10.25
C SER A 60 -1.21 5.94 -10.10
N LEU A 61 -1.32 6.85 -9.12
CA LEU A 61 -2.50 7.71 -8.92
C LEU A 61 -2.62 8.86 -9.92
N GLN A 62 -1.66 9.04 -10.84
CA GLN A 62 -1.78 10.00 -11.94
C GLN A 62 -2.49 9.41 -13.16
N ASN A 63 -2.98 8.17 -13.08
CA ASN A 63 -3.74 7.51 -14.15
C ASN A 63 -5.18 8.05 -14.24
N ASP A 64 -5.82 7.88 -15.40
CA ASP A 64 -7.23 8.27 -15.60
C ASP A 64 -8.18 7.46 -14.69
N LYS A 65 -7.86 6.18 -14.46
CA LYS A 65 -8.56 5.31 -13.52
C LYS A 65 -7.73 5.11 -12.27
N THR A 66 -8.31 5.42 -11.12
CA THR A 66 -7.65 5.28 -9.82
C THR A 66 -8.58 4.54 -8.83
N PRO A 67 -8.02 3.94 -7.78
CA PRO A 67 -8.79 3.41 -6.68
C PRO A 67 -9.68 4.49 -6.03
N ASP A 68 -10.85 4.10 -5.54
CA ASP A 68 -11.75 4.97 -4.79
C ASP A 68 -11.12 5.41 -3.46
N TYR A 69 -10.33 4.52 -2.84
CA TYR A 69 -9.66 4.75 -1.57
C TYR A 69 -8.19 4.38 -1.64
N THR A 70 -7.36 5.17 -0.97
CA THR A 70 -5.93 4.90 -0.84
C THR A 70 -5.55 4.95 0.63
N VAL A 71 -4.98 3.86 1.13
CA VAL A 71 -4.67 3.70 2.55
C VAL A 71 -3.28 3.11 2.76
N THR A 72 -2.68 3.39 3.91
CA THR A 72 -1.36 2.87 4.25
C THR A 72 -1.26 2.41 5.69
N VAL A 73 -0.50 1.33 5.89
CA VAL A 73 -0.11 0.79 7.20
C VAL A 73 1.41 0.74 7.28
N PHE A 74 1.99 0.95 8.46
CA PHE A 74 3.45 1.08 8.58
C PHE A 74 4.11 -0.15 9.24
N ALA A 75 4.78 -0.98 8.44
CA ALA A 75 5.49 -2.17 8.92
C ALA A 75 6.63 -1.81 9.90
N GLY A 76 6.62 -2.46 11.07
CA GLY A 76 7.59 -2.22 12.15
C GLY A 76 7.20 -1.09 13.11
N VAL A 77 6.04 -0.46 12.90
CA VAL A 77 5.46 0.57 13.76
C VAL A 77 4.04 0.16 14.18
N ASP A 78 3.12 0.06 13.22
CA ASP A 78 1.69 -0.19 13.46
C ASP A 78 1.38 -1.70 13.38
N THR A 79 1.92 -2.48 14.30
CA THR A 79 1.90 -3.96 14.22
C THR A 79 0.50 -4.54 14.00
N GLU A 80 -0.52 -4.05 14.71
CA GLU A 80 -1.89 -4.57 14.59
C GLU A 80 -2.49 -4.29 13.22
N ALA A 81 -2.40 -3.04 12.73
CA ALA A 81 -2.88 -2.65 11.41
C ALA A 81 -2.16 -3.44 10.30
N VAL A 82 -0.84 -3.58 10.40
CA VAL A 82 -0.02 -4.33 9.44
C VAL A 82 -0.40 -5.81 9.40
N ASN A 83 -0.65 -6.42 10.56
CA ASN A 83 -1.07 -7.81 10.64
C ASN A 83 -2.47 -8.00 10.05
N ALA A 84 -3.42 -7.10 10.32
CA ALA A 84 -4.74 -7.15 9.73
C ALA A 84 -4.68 -7.06 8.19
N ALA A 85 -3.88 -6.13 7.66
CA ALA A 85 -3.69 -5.97 6.21
C ALA A 85 -3.11 -7.25 5.59
N ARG A 86 -2.07 -7.82 6.20
CA ARG A 86 -1.42 -9.06 5.72
C ARG A 86 -2.34 -10.28 5.75
N ASN A 87 -3.19 -10.41 6.77
CA ASN A 87 -4.16 -11.50 6.84
C ASN A 87 -5.18 -11.46 5.70
N LEU A 88 -5.47 -10.26 5.18
CA LEU A 88 -6.35 -10.06 4.02
C LEU A 88 -5.61 -10.21 2.68
N MET A 89 -4.27 -10.25 2.70
CA MET A 89 -3.41 -10.43 1.52
C MET A 89 -3.01 -11.90 1.28
N VAL A 90 -3.69 -12.88 1.88
CA VAL A 90 -3.42 -14.31 1.65
C VAL A 90 -3.75 -14.71 0.20
N PRO A 91 -3.04 -15.69 -0.40
CA PRO A 91 -1.99 -16.55 0.16
C PRO A 91 -0.57 -15.96 0.09
N PHE A 92 -0.43 -14.68 -0.23
CA PHE A 92 0.89 -14.08 -0.44
C PHE A 92 1.66 -13.96 0.88
N PRO A 93 2.95 -14.32 0.92
CA PRO A 93 3.74 -14.26 2.14
C PRO A 93 3.88 -12.82 2.63
N PRO A 94 3.78 -12.56 3.94
CA PRO A 94 4.02 -11.25 4.52
C PRO A 94 5.36 -10.66 4.09
N SER A 95 5.32 -9.50 3.42
CA SER A 95 6.51 -8.75 3.06
C SER A 95 6.32 -7.25 3.35
N SER A 96 7.40 -6.48 3.23
CA SER A 96 7.34 -5.02 3.31
C SER A 96 8.59 -4.41 2.62
N PRO A 97 8.40 -3.41 1.74
CA PRO A 97 7.14 -2.86 1.27
C PRO A 97 6.39 -3.87 0.40
N SER A 98 5.06 -3.75 0.40
CA SER A 98 4.16 -4.47 -0.51
C SER A 98 2.92 -3.64 -0.73
N MET A 99 2.19 -3.90 -1.80
CA MET A 99 0.97 -3.15 -2.17
C MET A 99 -0.10 -4.11 -2.67
N ALA A 100 -1.35 -3.85 -2.34
CA ALA A 100 -2.46 -4.66 -2.79
C ALA A 100 -3.65 -3.79 -3.19
N LEU A 101 -4.36 -4.21 -4.23
CA LEU A 101 -5.64 -3.63 -4.63
C LEU A 101 -6.75 -4.58 -4.21
N PHE A 102 -7.72 -4.03 -3.51
CA PHE A 102 -8.94 -4.71 -3.13
C PHE A 102 -10.12 -4.12 -3.91
N LYS A 103 -11.12 -4.95 -4.21
CA LYS A 103 -12.41 -4.54 -4.76
C LYS A 103 -13.52 -5.19 -3.94
N ASP A 104 -14.37 -4.38 -3.33
CA ASP A 104 -15.49 -4.83 -2.49
C ASP A 104 -15.06 -5.86 -1.41
N GLY A 105 -13.89 -5.65 -0.81
CA GLY A 105 -13.30 -6.55 0.19
C GLY A 105 -12.49 -7.73 -0.36
N GLU A 106 -12.49 -7.97 -1.67
CA GLU A 106 -11.75 -9.06 -2.31
C GLU A 106 -10.39 -8.59 -2.82
N LEU A 107 -9.33 -9.38 -2.59
CA LEU A 107 -8.00 -9.11 -3.12
C LEU A 107 -7.97 -9.39 -4.62
N VAL A 108 -7.78 -8.36 -5.44
CA VAL A 108 -7.77 -8.46 -6.91
C VAL A 108 -6.39 -8.29 -7.52
N HIS A 109 -5.45 -7.64 -6.82
CA HIS A 109 -4.07 -7.50 -7.28
C HIS A 109 -3.09 -7.39 -6.11
N MET A 110 -1.87 -7.93 -6.28
CA MET A 110 -0.84 -7.91 -5.24
C MET A 110 0.55 -7.69 -5.85
N ILE A 111 1.33 -6.81 -5.21
CA ILE A 111 2.74 -6.56 -5.50
C ILE A 111 3.55 -6.87 -4.24
N GLU A 112 4.22 -8.01 -4.25
CA GLU A 112 5.14 -8.44 -3.20
C GLU A 112 6.47 -7.68 -3.24
N ARG A 113 7.21 -7.68 -2.12
CA ARG A 113 8.52 -7.02 -2.04
C ARG A 113 9.48 -7.39 -3.17
N HIS A 114 9.52 -8.66 -3.59
CA HIS A 114 10.45 -9.10 -4.64
C HIS A 114 10.10 -8.55 -6.03
N HIS A 115 8.88 -8.03 -6.21
CA HIS A 115 8.47 -7.26 -7.38
C HIS A 115 8.74 -5.75 -7.25
N ILE A 116 9.16 -5.29 -6.07
CA ILE A 116 9.51 -3.89 -5.79
C ILE A 116 11.04 -3.72 -5.74
N GLU A 117 11.71 -4.61 -5.02
CA GLU A 117 13.14 -4.56 -4.78
C GLU A 117 13.93 -4.71 -6.08
N GLY A 118 14.77 -3.72 -6.38
CA GLY A 118 15.57 -3.69 -7.60
C GLY A 118 14.82 -3.28 -8.87
N ARG A 119 13.54 -2.88 -8.77
CA ARG A 119 12.75 -2.44 -9.93
C ARG A 119 12.51 -0.92 -9.93
N PRO A 120 12.58 -0.23 -11.09
CA PRO A 120 12.25 1.19 -11.17
C PRO A 120 10.82 1.47 -10.69
N ALA A 121 10.62 2.64 -10.08
CA ALA A 121 9.31 3.05 -9.57
C ALA A 121 8.26 3.11 -10.69
N GLU A 122 8.65 3.53 -11.88
CA GLU A 122 7.81 3.64 -13.08
C GLU A 122 7.26 2.28 -13.49
N MET A 123 8.09 1.23 -13.49
CA MET A 123 7.66 -0.13 -13.83
C MET A 123 6.66 -0.69 -12.79
N ILE A 124 6.86 -0.35 -11.52
CA ILE A 124 5.93 -0.75 -10.44
C ILE A 124 4.62 0.04 -10.57
N ALA A 125 4.69 1.33 -10.91
CA ALA A 125 3.53 2.17 -11.15
C ALA A 125 2.72 1.66 -12.35
N GLU A 126 3.37 1.30 -13.46
CA GLU A 126 2.72 0.68 -14.63
C GLU A 126 1.99 -0.60 -14.26
N ASN A 127 2.58 -1.44 -13.39
CA ASN A 127 1.94 -2.65 -12.88
C ASN A 127 0.66 -2.34 -12.08
N LEU A 128 0.69 -1.31 -11.22
CA LEU A 128 -0.49 -0.82 -10.52
C LEU A 128 -1.55 -0.25 -11.48
N VAL A 129 -1.13 0.55 -12.45
CA VAL A 129 -2.01 1.15 -13.45
C VAL A 129 -2.73 0.10 -14.28
N GLN A 130 -2.06 -0.99 -14.64
CA GLN A 130 -2.71 -2.13 -15.32
C GLN A 130 -3.84 -2.71 -14.46
N ALA A 131 -3.60 -2.92 -13.16
CA ALA A 131 -4.63 -3.39 -12.25
C ALA A 131 -5.78 -2.38 -12.10
N TYR A 132 -5.50 -1.07 -12.03
CA TYR A 132 -6.54 -0.05 -11.96
C TYR A 132 -7.40 -0.03 -13.21
N ASN A 133 -6.80 -0.18 -14.39
CA ASN A 133 -7.53 -0.17 -15.65
C ASN A 133 -8.51 -1.34 -15.77
N GLU A 134 -8.18 -2.48 -15.16
CA GLU A 134 -9.01 -3.68 -15.12
C GLU A 134 -10.10 -3.62 -14.04
N PHE A 135 -9.77 -3.16 -12.83
CA PHE A 135 -10.65 -3.32 -11.67
C PHE A 135 -11.38 -2.05 -11.22
N CYS A 136 -10.86 -0.87 -11.54
CA CYS A 136 -11.43 0.44 -11.19
C CYS A 136 -12.31 0.99 -12.33
#